data_AF-A0A7V2DHS9-F1
#
_entry.id   AF-A0A7V2DHS9-F1
#
_cell.length_a   1.000
_cell.length_b   1.000
_cell.length_c   1.000
_cell.angle_alpha   90.00
_cell.angle_beta   90.00
_cell.angle_gamma   90.00
#
_symmetry.space_group_name_H-M   'P 1'
#
loop_
_entity.id
_entity.type
_entity.pdbx_description
1 polymer ?
#
loop_
_entity_poly.entity_id
_entity_poly.type
_entity_poly.pdbx_seq_one_letter_code
_entity_poly.pdbx_strand_id
1 'polypeptide(L)'
;MDNYFKKAAVRIYCDAKREGRLIEGKSLGELKELALRQEGVIQTHIGSVAADSEPMSRSAPHTKNNIDDTFGPEEELLATHAVECLGNEKIVSVDTIVGDGRDGVTVRFIMPEAFTHMAYGLKLLFEDSPASRVVDNPTYTIIFFTDEYFEPNKFKKLIDKDITVRLWMGEERGDQVKICRNTTYLGEGKKGVFQFESWRVKTIDKLGIFLHCGARKDYLWIYDLETERPELQERVTGVSGLTATGKTTTLCRKLAKLPRESSEMLGDDGGTLGCDGSYTAFEMGGVYIKTEGLDESQPEILRAALASDTFLENVAISRYPYMPDFKDTGKTGNGRAIIRRDKLGLASKGLRADKVDYIIMLTRNPLANVISRLTPEQATMQFIYGESIESTGGNPDEAGNFKRVFFLDPFVTGDRLEHAMLFYSIIKKNRIKCYLANTGTIGEHDEKVTLRQSLASYSDILRVQLRFGTDPDHLGYHHPIKSDRANMDYMIAYPKFFEKELLISKVKDFMKGRQAYLEKFESTWGAIPDHIRNSLPYRHDQIDFSFLKKESLGYIE
;
A
#
# COMPACT_ATOMS: atom_id res chain seq x y z
N MET A 1 30.61 -4.80 -6.09
CA MET A 1 30.17 -6.16 -6.42
C MET A 1 29.67 -6.14 -7.86
N ASP A 2 29.97 -7.15 -8.66
CA ASP A 2 29.51 -7.20 -10.05
C ASP A 2 28.00 -7.50 -10.09
N ASN A 3 27.20 -6.62 -10.70
CA ASN A 3 25.74 -6.76 -10.73
C ASN A 3 25.33 -7.80 -11.80
N TYR A 4 25.43 -9.08 -11.44
CA TYR A 4 25.13 -10.19 -12.34
C TYR A 4 23.64 -10.25 -12.74
N PHE A 5 22.73 -9.66 -11.95
CA PHE A 5 21.33 -9.50 -12.36
C PHE A 5 21.19 -8.54 -13.55
N LYS A 6 21.87 -7.39 -13.50
CA LYS A 6 21.90 -6.44 -14.63
C LYS A 6 22.54 -7.06 -15.87
N LYS A 7 23.62 -7.82 -15.72
CA LYS A 7 24.24 -8.55 -16.84
C LYS A 7 23.27 -9.57 -17.45
N ALA A 8 22.57 -10.34 -16.63
CA ALA A 8 21.55 -11.28 -17.11
C ALA A 8 20.42 -10.56 -17.85
N ALA A 9 19.90 -9.46 -17.28
CA ALA A 9 18.83 -8.66 -17.89
C ALA A 9 19.21 -8.14 -19.29
N VAL A 10 20.40 -7.54 -19.41
CA VAL A 10 20.92 -7.04 -20.69
C VAL A 10 21.11 -8.18 -21.68
N ARG A 11 21.70 -9.30 -21.24
CA ARG A 11 21.93 -10.47 -22.08
C ARG A 11 20.62 -11.06 -22.63
N ILE A 12 19.63 -11.31 -21.77
CA ILE A 12 18.31 -11.84 -22.15
C ILE A 12 17.68 -10.96 -23.23
N TYR A 13 17.63 -9.65 -23.00
CA TYR A 13 17.01 -8.71 -23.92
C TYR A 13 17.77 -8.61 -25.26
N CYS A 14 19.09 -8.44 -25.22
CA CYS A 14 19.91 -8.28 -26.43
C CYS A 14 20.00 -9.56 -27.27
N ASP A 15 20.13 -10.73 -26.62
CA ASP A 15 20.18 -12.02 -27.31
C ASP A 15 18.84 -12.31 -27.99
N ALA A 16 17.71 -12.12 -27.29
CA ALA A 16 16.39 -12.28 -27.88
C ALA A 16 16.14 -11.33 -29.06
N LYS A 17 16.64 -10.08 -28.98
CA LYS A 17 16.54 -9.11 -30.08
C LYS A 17 17.36 -9.54 -31.29
N ARG A 18 18.62 -9.93 -31.08
CA ARG A 18 19.53 -10.39 -32.14
C ARG A 18 19.00 -11.64 -32.85
N GLU A 19 18.34 -12.52 -32.11
CA GLU A 19 17.82 -13.80 -32.61
C GLU A 19 16.37 -13.70 -33.14
N GLY A 20 15.76 -12.50 -33.12
CA GLY A 20 14.40 -12.30 -33.64
C GLY A 20 13.29 -12.92 -32.76
N ARG A 21 13.57 -13.20 -31.48
CA ARG A 21 12.63 -13.76 -30.49
C ARG A 21 11.94 -12.70 -29.64
N LEU A 22 12.38 -11.43 -29.73
CA LEU A 22 11.88 -10.32 -28.92
C LEU A 22 10.62 -9.68 -29.52
N ILE A 23 9.57 -9.60 -28.71
CA ILE A 23 8.35 -8.83 -28.93
C ILE A 23 8.44 -7.58 -28.03
N GLU A 24 8.68 -6.42 -28.63
CA GLU A 24 8.79 -5.13 -27.94
C GLU A 24 8.00 -4.04 -28.64
N GLY A 25 7.84 -2.88 -27.98
CA GLY A 25 7.20 -1.71 -28.59
C GLY A 25 5.72 -1.93 -28.92
N LYS A 26 5.03 -2.81 -28.19
CA LYS A 26 3.60 -3.08 -28.39
C LYS A 26 2.69 -2.07 -27.68
N SER A 27 1.63 -1.67 -28.36
CA SER A 27 0.52 -0.91 -27.77
C SER A 27 -0.28 -1.78 -26.79
N LEU A 28 -1.09 -1.16 -25.94
CA LEU A 28 -1.96 -1.92 -25.02
C LEU A 28 -2.96 -2.82 -25.75
N GLY A 29 -3.48 -2.38 -26.90
CA GLY A 29 -4.40 -3.18 -27.73
C GLY A 29 -3.72 -4.44 -28.30
N GLU A 30 -2.51 -4.29 -28.85
CA GLU A 30 -1.74 -5.44 -29.33
C GLU A 30 -1.38 -6.42 -28.20
N LEU A 31 -1.02 -5.91 -27.01
CA LEU A 31 -0.78 -6.77 -25.84
C LEU A 31 -2.04 -7.51 -25.40
N LYS A 32 -3.21 -6.85 -25.47
CA LYS A 32 -4.51 -7.50 -25.19
C LYS A 32 -4.76 -8.65 -26.17
N GLU A 33 -4.56 -8.41 -27.46
CA GLU A 33 -4.74 -9.45 -28.49
C GLU A 33 -3.78 -10.63 -28.30
N LEU A 34 -2.52 -10.36 -27.92
CA LEU A 34 -1.55 -11.41 -27.62
C LEU A 34 -1.92 -12.19 -26.35
N ALA A 35 -2.35 -11.49 -25.29
CA ALA A 35 -2.79 -12.12 -24.05
C ALA A 35 -3.99 -13.06 -24.29
N LEU A 36 -4.96 -12.67 -25.13
CA LEU A 36 -6.14 -13.48 -25.43
C LEU A 36 -5.84 -14.75 -26.26
N ARG A 37 -4.61 -14.92 -26.78
CA ARG A 37 -4.18 -16.16 -27.45
C ARG A 37 -3.67 -17.21 -26.46
N GLN A 38 -3.48 -16.84 -25.20
CA GLN A 38 -2.91 -17.71 -24.18
C GLN A 38 -3.95 -18.69 -23.66
N GLU A 39 -3.48 -19.90 -23.35
CA GLU A 39 -4.29 -20.87 -22.64
C GLU A 39 -4.63 -20.35 -21.24
N GLY A 40 -5.90 -20.50 -20.84
CA GLY A 40 -6.40 -20.05 -19.53
C GLY A 40 -6.75 -18.57 -19.43
N VAL A 41 -6.44 -17.74 -20.44
CA VAL A 41 -6.86 -16.33 -20.47
C VAL A 41 -8.23 -16.22 -21.14
N ILE A 42 -9.15 -15.52 -20.48
CA ILE A 42 -10.55 -15.41 -20.90
C ILE A 42 -10.87 -13.94 -21.22
N GLN A 43 -11.62 -13.73 -22.30
CA GLN A 43 -12.35 -12.49 -22.50
C GLN A 43 -13.77 -12.65 -21.94
N THR A 44 -14.13 -11.80 -20.98
CA THR A 44 -15.50 -11.77 -20.45
C THR A 44 -16.47 -11.23 -21.50
N HIS A 45 -17.78 -11.41 -21.29
CA HIS A 45 -18.79 -10.89 -22.22
C HIS A 45 -18.79 -9.36 -22.35
N ILE A 46 -18.34 -8.65 -21.31
CA ILE A 46 -18.13 -7.18 -21.33
C ILE A 46 -16.81 -6.78 -22.00
N GLY A 47 -15.95 -7.74 -22.35
CA GLY A 47 -14.70 -7.50 -23.06
C GLY A 47 -13.46 -7.38 -22.18
N SER A 48 -13.59 -7.43 -20.85
CA SER A 48 -12.45 -7.43 -19.91
C SER A 48 -11.63 -8.71 -20.04
N VAL A 49 -10.35 -8.64 -19.70
CA VAL A 49 -9.44 -9.80 -19.73
C VAL A 49 -9.36 -10.39 -18.32
N ALA A 50 -9.54 -11.70 -18.20
CA ALA A 50 -9.37 -12.44 -16.95
C ALA A 50 -8.29 -13.51 -17.10
N ALA A 51 -7.38 -13.58 -16.12
CA ALA A 51 -6.34 -14.59 -16.06
C ALA A 51 -6.13 -15.06 -14.62
N ASP A 52 -5.67 -16.29 -14.45
CA ASP A 52 -5.24 -16.83 -13.16
C ASP A 52 -3.71 -16.77 -13.06
N SER A 53 -3.22 -16.59 -11.84
CA SER A 53 -1.81 -16.50 -11.50
C SER A 53 -1.42 -17.62 -10.53
N GLU A 54 -0.14 -17.99 -10.57
CA GLU A 54 0.42 -18.98 -9.67
C GLU A 54 1.70 -18.43 -9.05
N PRO A 55 1.78 -18.31 -7.71
CA PRO A 55 0.67 -18.39 -6.76
C PRO A 55 -0.31 -17.22 -6.92
N MET A 56 -1.52 -17.34 -6.35
CA MET A 56 -2.55 -16.29 -6.38
C MET A 56 -2.31 -15.10 -5.41
N SER A 57 -1.06 -14.90 -4.98
CA SER A 57 -0.66 -13.88 -4.02
C SER A 57 0.85 -13.61 -4.12
N ARG A 58 1.35 -12.66 -3.31
CA ARG A 58 2.79 -12.39 -3.25
C ARG A 58 3.54 -13.56 -2.62
N SER A 59 4.73 -13.82 -3.14
CA SER A 59 5.67 -14.82 -2.63
C SER A 59 6.56 -14.23 -1.54
N ALA A 60 5.95 -13.56 -0.55
CA ALA A 60 6.67 -12.82 0.50
C ALA A 60 7.69 -13.68 1.28
N PRO A 61 7.40 -14.95 1.66
CA PRO A 61 8.39 -15.82 2.31
C PRO A 61 9.61 -16.13 1.44
N HIS A 62 9.48 -16.00 0.12
CA HIS A 62 10.49 -16.33 -0.89
C HIS A 62 11.19 -15.10 -1.47
N THR A 63 10.87 -13.91 -0.96
CA THR A 63 11.35 -12.62 -1.47
C THR A 63 12.47 -12.07 -0.60
N LYS A 64 13.62 -11.76 -1.21
CA LYS A 64 14.79 -11.15 -0.54
C LYS A 64 15.39 -10.02 -1.38
N ASN A 65 16.13 -9.11 -0.74
CA ASN A 65 16.84 -8.04 -1.42
C ASN A 65 18.29 -7.92 -0.91
N ASN A 66 19.21 -7.49 -1.77
CA ASN A 66 20.64 -7.47 -1.46
C ASN A 66 21.07 -6.39 -0.45
N ILE A 67 20.16 -5.52 0.00
CA ILE A 67 20.43 -4.52 1.04
C ILE A 67 20.20 -5.13 2.42
N ASP A 68 19.11 -5.88 2.58
CA ASP A 68 18.72 -6.48 3.85
C ASP A 68 19.21 -7.94 4.01
N ASP A 69 19.61 -8.59 2.92
CA ASP A 69 20.09 -9.97 2.87
C ASP A 69 21.45 -10.07 2.15
N THR A 70 22.26 -11.05 2.55
CA THR A 70 23.52 -11.36 1.85
C THR A 70 23.22 -12.10 0.55
N PHE A 71 23.64 -11.53 -0.57
CA PHE A 71 23.59 -12.19 -1.88
C PHE A 71 24.94 -12.83 -2.22
N GLY A 72 24.90 -14.00 -2.86
CA GLY A 72 26.11 -14.78 -3.16
C GLY A 72 25.96 -15.71 -4.36
N PRO A 73 26.64 -16.86 -4.36
CA PRO A 73 26.63 -17.80 -5.47
C PRO A 73 25.23 -18.32 -5.87
N GLU A 74 24.29 -18.43 -4.92
CA GLU A 74 22.92 -18.86 -5.21
C GLU A 74 22.18 -17.86 -6.10
N GLU A 75 22.32 -16.57 -5.82
CA GLU A 75 21.74 -15.52 -6.65
C GLU A 75 22.45 -15.38 -8.01
N GLU A 76 23.77 -15.60 -8.08
CA GLU A 76 24.48 -15.63 -9.36
C GLU A 76 24.01 -16.81 -10.25
N LEU A 77 23.77 -17.97 -9.63
CA LEU A 77 23.17 -19.13 -10.29
C LEU A 77 21.73 -18.81 -10.75
N LEU A 78 20.92 -18.14 -9.92
CA LEU A 78 19.57 -17.72 -10.31
C LEU A 78 19.59 -16.82 -11.56
N ALA A 79 20.54 -15.89 -11.64
CA ALA A 79 20.68 -15.00 -12.79
C ALA A 79 21.11 -15.76 -14.05
N THR A 80 22.03 -16.71 -13.91
CA THR A 80 22.46 -17.60 -15.00
C THR A 80 21.31 -18.48 -15.48
N HIS A 81 20.56 -19.06 -14.55
CA HIS A 81 19.40 -19.90 -14.83
C HIS A 81 18.30 -19.12 -15.57
N ALA A 82 18.04 -17.86 -15.19
CA ALA A 82 17.11 -17.01 -15.92
C ALA A 82 17.53 -16.79 -17.39
N VAL A 83 18.84 -16.62 -17.65
CA VAL A 83 19.37 -16.52 -19.02
C VAL A 83 19.16 -17.82 -19.79
N GLU A 84 19.41 -18.97 -19.16
CA GLU A 84 19.26 -20.30 -19.78
C GLU A 84 17.81 -20.60 -20.14
N CYS A 85 16.88 -20.42 -19.20
CA CYS A 85 15.45 -20.64 -19.44
C CYS A 85 14.91 -19.73 -20.55
N LEU A 86 15.23 -18.43 -20.49
CA LEU A 86 14.72 -17.45 -21.45
C LEU A 86 15.50 -17.45 -22.79
N GLY A 87 16.62 -18.16 -22.86
CA GLY A 87 17.44 -18.28 -24.06
C GLY A 87 16.73 -18.98 -25.21
N ASN A 88 15.78 -19.87 -24.93
CA ASN A 88 15.03 -20.64 -25.94
C ASN A 88 13.59 -20.14 -26.14
N GLU A 89 13.15 -19.14 -25.38
CA GLU A 89 11.77 -18.67 -25.37
C GLU A 89 11.54 -17.47 -26.30
N LYS A 90 10.31 -17.27 -26.75
CA LYS A 90 9.90 -15.96 -27.26
C LYS A 90 9.66 -15.02 -26.09
N ILE A 91 10.21 -13.83 -26.16
CA ILE A 91 10.26 -12.89 -25.04
C ILE A 91 9.38 -11.68 -25.34
N VAL A 92 8.50 -11.34 -24.40
CA VAL A 92 7.80 -10.06 -24.39
C VAL A 92 8.54 -9.10 -23.47
N SER A 93 8.90 -7.95 -24.02
CA SER A 93 9.43 -6.83 -23.26
C SER A 93 8.47 -5.65 -23.33
N VAL A 94 8.07 -5.14 -22.16
CA VAL A 94 7.22 -3.97 -22.04
C VAL A 94 7.88 -2.93 -21.15
N ASP A 95 8.07 -1.75 -21.73
CA ASP A 95 8.58 -0.59 -21.00
C ASP A 95 7.40 0.31 -20.61
N THR A 96 7.39 0.78 -19.37
CA THR A 96 6.38 1.69 -18.84
C THR A 96 7.01 2.86 -18.09
N ILE A 97 6.33 3.99 -18.06
CA ILE A 97 6.65 5.11 -17.16
C ILE A 97 6.16 4.80 -15.74
N VAL A 98 6.95 5.17 -14.74
CA VAL A 98 6.52 5.21 -13.34
C VAL A 98 6.18 6.67 -12.98
N GLY A 99 5.00 6.90 -12.38
CA GLY A 99 4.49 8.24 -12.12
C GLY A 99 4.00 8.95 -13.40
N ASP A 100 4.21 10.26 -13.49
CA ASP A 100 3.74 11.10 -14.61
C ASP A 100 4.82 11.39 -15.68
N GLY A 101 5.96 10.72 -15.60
CA GLY A 101 7.07 10.84 -16.54
C GLY A 101 8.01 12.02 -16.29
N ARG A 102 7.67 12.97 -15.42
CA ARG A 102 8.53 14.15 -15.15
C ARG A 102 9.84 13.78 -14.45
N ASP A 103 9.86 12.69 -13.70
CA ASP A 103 11.06 12.23 -12.97
C ASP A 103 11.99 11.35 -13.83
N GLY A 104 11.60 11.05 -15.08
CA GLY A 104 12.36 10.20 -15.99
C GLY A 104 12.47 8.74 -15.55
N VAL A 105 11.57 8.27 -14.68
CA VAL A 105 11.60 6.92 -14.13
C VAL A 105 10.83 5.96 -15.03
N THR A 106 11.47 4.86 -15.37
CA THR A 106 10.91 3.83 -16.24
C THR A 106 11.16 2.44 -15.67
N VAL A 107 10.27 1.50 -15.99
CA VAL A 107 10.46 0.09 -15.69
C VAL A 107 10.30 -0.74 -16.96
N ARG A 108 11.22 -1.68 -17.14
CA ARG A 108 11.15 -2.73 -18.15
C ARG A 108 10.70 -4.03 -17.49
N PHE A 109 9.65 -4.63 -18.01
CA PHE A 109 9.26 -6.00 -17.66
C PHE A 109 9.66 -6.95 -18.79
N ILE A 110 10.27 -8.08 -18.44
CA ILE A 110 10.70 -9.14 -19.36
C ILE A 110 10.04 -10.44 -18.91
N MET A 111 9.37 -11.11 -19.84
CA MET A 111 8.69 -12.38 -19.57
C MET A 111 8.55 -13.23 -20.85
N PRO A 112 8.37 -14.55 -20.73
CA PRO A 112 7.93 -15.39 -21.85
C PRO A 112 6.63 -14.91 -22.49
N GLU A 113 6.46 -15.12 -23.80
CA GLU A 113 5.23 -14.83 -24.55
C GLU A 113 3.99 -15.51 -23.93
N ALA A 114 4.17 -16.67 -23.28
CA ALA A 114 3.12 -17.38 -22.55
C ALA A 114 2.50 -16.57 -21.39
N PHE A 115 3.16 -15.49 -20.93
CA PHE A 115 2.70 -14.65 -19.81
C PHE A 115 2.41 -13.19 -20.21
N THR A 116 2.28 -12.88 -21.50
CA THR A 116 1.78 -11.60 -22.04
C THR A 116 0.55 -10.99 -21.34
N HIS A 117 -0.37 -11.75 -20.73
CA HIS A 117 -1.44 -11.18 -19.89
C HIS A 117 -0.89 -10.31 -18.74
N MET A 118 0.26 -10.68 -18.16
CA MET A 118 0.95 -9.86 -17.17
C MET A 118 1.47 -8.55 -17.79
N ALA A 119 2.07 -8.61 -18.99
CA ALA A 119 2.51 -7.41 -19.71
C ALA A 119 1.35 -6.46 -20.01
N TYR A 120 0.19 -7.00 -20.44
CA TYR A 120 -1.04 -6.22 -20.62
C TYR A 120 -1.48 -5.55 -19.32
N GLY A 121 -1.60 -6.30 -18.23
CA GLY A 121 -2.02 -5.76 -16.94
C GLY A 121 -1.04 -4.73 -16.37
N LEU A 122 0.27 -4.98 -16.44
CA LEU A 122 1.30 -4.04 -15.95
C LEU A 122 1.30 -2.75 -16.76
N LYS A 123 1.18 -2.81 -18.09
CA LYS A 123 1.06 -1.61 -18.93
C LYS A 123 -0.21 -0.83 -18.62
N LEU A 124 -1.34 -1.53 -18.43
CA LEU A 124 -2.61 -0.93 -18.03
C LEU A 124 -2.52 -0.21 -16.67
N LEU A 125 -1.73 -0.74 -15.73
CA LEU A 125 -1.56 -0.16 -14.40
C LEU A 125 -0.70 1.10 -14.42
N PHE A 126 0.41 1.07 -15.15
CA PHE A 126 1.42 2.12 -15.08
C PHE A 126 1.18 3.27 -16.07
N GLU A 127 0.53 3.03 -17.22
CA GLU A 127 0.35 4.06 -18.25
C GLU A 127 -1.12 4.31 -18.61
N ASP A 128 -1.54 5.58 -18.57
CA ASP A 128 -2.90 5.99 -18.94
C ASP A 128 -3.13 5.95 -20.46
N SER A 129 -2.20 6.54 -21.21
CA SER A 129 -2.17 6.55 -22.69
C SER A 129 -1.00 5.68 -23.19
N PRO A 130 -1.16 4.35 -23.23
CA PRO A 130 -0.09 3.37 -23.41
C PRO A 130 0.36 3.29 -24.87
N ALA A 131 1.06 4.34 -25.33
CA ALA A 131 1.74 4.33 -26.63
C ALA A 131 2.80 3.22 -26.68
N SER A 132 3.18 2.81 -27.88
CA SER A 132 4.36 1.99 -28.07
C SER A 132 5.59 2.78 -27.62
N ARG A 133 6.46 2.14 -26.85
CA ARG A 133 7.74 2.70 -26.43
C ARG A 133 8.77 1.60 -26.26
N VAL A 134 10.03 1.97 -26.48
CA VAL A 134 11.22 1.20 -26.13
C VAL A 134 12.19 2.18 -25.49
N VAL A 135 12.72 1.83 -24.34
CA VAL A 135 13.64 2.64 -23.53
C VAL A 135 15.01 2.00 -23.57
N ASP A 136 16.04 2.73 -23.99
CA ASP A 136 17.38 2.13 -24.09
C ASP A 136 17.94 1.73 -22.71
N ASN A 137 17.79 2.62 -21.72
CA ASN A 137 18.29 2.42 -20.36
C ASN A 137 17.14 2.56 -19.34
N PRO A 138 16.38 1.49 -19.07
CA PRO A 138 15.30 1.55 -18.10
C PRO A 138 15.84 1.78 -16.69
N THR A 139 15.11 2.51 -15.84
CA THR A 139 15.50 2.72 -14.44
C THR A 139 15.45 1.40 -13.67
N TYR A 140 14.39 0.61 -13.89
CA TYR A 140 14.16 -0.68 -13.26
C TYR A 140 14.01 -1.77 -14.31
N THR A 141 14.52 -2.98 -14.04
CA THR A 141 14.21 -4.17 -14.85
C THR A 141 13.63 -5.29 -13.98
N ILE A 142 12.51 -5.88 -14.40
CA ILE A 142 11.87 -6.99 -13.68
C ILE A 142 11.70 -8.16 -14.65
N ILE A 143 12.30 -9.29 -14.31
CA ILE A 143 12.35 -10.50 -15.14
C ILE A 143 11.47 -11.56 -14.49
N PHE A 144 10.59 -12.16 -15.29
CA PHE A 144 9.79 -13.33 -14.92
C PHE A 144 10.23 -14.52 -15.76
N PHE A 145 10.39 -15.68 -15.13
CA PHE A 145 10.57 -16.94 -15.83
C PHE A 145 10.03 -18.10 -15.00
N THR A 146 9.77 -19.21 -15.68
CA THR A 146 9.29 -20.46 -15.09
C THR A 146 10.21 -21.59 -15.52
N ASP A 147 10.32 -22.62 -14.69
CA ASP A 147 11.06 -23.85 -14.97
C ASP A 147 10.23 -25.09 -14.63
N GLU A 148 10.87 -26.26 -14.57
CA GLU A 148 10.21 -27.55 -14.32
C GLU A 148 9.45 -27.63 -12.99
N TYR A 149 9.71 -26.74 -12.05
CA TYR A 149 9.04 -26.72 -10.74
C TYR A 149 7.75 -25.90 -10.74
N PHE A 150 7.47 -25.12 -11.79
CA PHE A 150 6.27 -24.27 -11.85
C PHE A 150 4.97 -25.09 -11.79
N GLU A 151 4.83 -26.15 -12.59
CA GLU A 151 3.61 -26.99 -12.59
C GLU A 151 3.42 -27.75 -11.27
N PRO A 152 4.45 -28.42 -10.69
CA PRO A 152 4.35 -29.02 -9.37
C PRO A 152 3.96 -28.04 -8.25
N ASN A 153 4.34 -26.76 -8.36
CA ASN A 153 4.04 -25.76 -7.33
C ASN A 153 2.54 -25.52 -7.15
N LYS A 154 1.72 -25.70 -8.19
CA LYS A 154 0.25 -25.50 -8.13
C LYS A 154 -0.43 -26.37 -7.06
N PHE A 155 0.18 -27.50 -6.69
CA PHE A 155 -0.35 -28.44 -5.70
C PHE A 155 0.26 -28.29 -4.30
N LYS A 156 1.14 -27.29 -4.10
CA LYS A 156 1.82 -27.03 -2.82
C LYS A 156 1.26 -25.79 -2.13
N LYS A 157 1.38 -25.74 -0.80
CA LYS A 157 1.14 -24.51 -0.03
C LYS A 157 2.24 -23.49 -0.33
N LEU A 158 1.93 -22.20 -0.20
CA LEU A 158 2.85 -21.11 -0.58
C LEU A 158 4.26 -21.29 -0.01
N ILE A 159 4.40 -21.65 1.27
CA ILE A 159 5.69 -21.81 1.94
C ILE A 159 6.53 -22.96 1.36
N ASP A 160 5.87 -23.99 0.81
CA ASP A 160 6.51 -25.20 0.27
C ASP A 160 6.72 -25.11 -1.26
N LYS A 161 6.22 -24.06 -1.91
CA LYS A 161 6.42 -23.83 -3.35
C LYS A 161 7.90 -23.49 -3.59
N ASP A 162 8.45 -24.09 -4.65
CA ASP A 162 9.80 -23.77 -5.12
C ASP A 162 9.76 -22.50 -5.98
N ILE A 163 9.81 -21.37 -5.29
CA ILE A 163 9.75 -20.02 -5.84
C ILE A 163 10.97 -19.27 -5.35
N THR A 164 11.52 -18.40 -6.20
CA THR A 164 12.63 -17.54 -5.79
C THR A 164 12.41 -16.14 -6.35
N VAL A 165 12.28 -15.16 -5.44
CA VAL A 165 12.17 -13.76 -5.80
C VAL A 165 13.33 -12.99 -5.18
N ARG A 166 14.12 -12.31 -6.01
CA ARG A 166 15.32 -11.58 -5.58
C ARG A 166 15.35 -10.20 -6.22
N LEU A 167 15.71 -9.20 -5.42
CA LEU A 167 15.86 -7.82 -5.86
C LEU A 167 17.30 -7.37 -5.63
N TRP A 168 17.97 -6.99 -6.71
CA TRP A 168 19.22 -6.25 -6.63
C TRP A 168 18.90 -4.75 -6.66
N MET A 169 19.29 -4.03 -5.63
CA MET A 169 19.11 -2.59 -5.45
C MET A 169 20.49 -1.93 -5.47
N GLY A 170 20.99 -1.60 -6.66
CA GLY A 170 22.29 -0.91 -6.78
C GLY A 170 22.23 0.55 -6.35
N GLU A 171 23.36 1.24 -6.47
CA GLU A 171 23.55 2.62 -6.00
C GLU A 171 23.17 3.67 -7.05
N GLU A 172 23.03 3.29 -8.31
CA GLU A 172 22.66 4.17 -9.41
C GLU A 172 21.35 3.75 -10.08
N ARG A 173 20.63 4.72 -10.65
CA ARG A 173 19.45 4.44 -11.48
C ARG A 173 19.82 3.50 -12.62
N GLY A 174 19.06 2.42 -12.82
CA GLY A 174 19.34 1.41 -13.84
C GLY A 174 20.08 0.18 -13.31
N ASP A 175 20.54 0.19 -12.06
CA ASP A 175 21.11 -1.00 -11.41
C ASP A 175 20.06 -1.88 -10.73
N GLN A 176 18.83 -1.39 -10.65
CA GLN A 176 17.75 -2.07 -9.95
C GLN A 176 17.15 -3.17 -10.83
N VAL A 177 17.38 -4.42 -10.45
CA VAL A 177 16.90 -5.58 -11.20
C VAL A 177 16.22 -6.56 -10.26
N LYS A 178 15.01 -7.02 -10.62
CA LYS A 178 14.27 -8.04 -9.88
C LYS A 178 14.13 -9.28 -10.75
N ILE A 179 14.42 -10.44 -10.18
CA ILE A 179 14.20 -11.74 -10.82
C ILE A 179 13.09 -12.47 -10.05
N CYS A 180 12.07 -12.91 -10.77
CA CYS A 180 10.91 -13.64 -10.29
C CYS A 180 10.87 -15.01 -10.96
N ARG A 181 11.35 -16.04 -10.27
CA ARG A 181 11.30 -17.44 -10.71
C ARG A 181 10.01 -18.10 -10.21
N ASN A 182 9.29 -18.79 -11.08
CA ASN A 182 8.11 -19.60 -10.77
C ASN A 182 6.95 -18.83 -10.12
N THR A 183 6.79 -17.55 -10.45
CA THR A 183 5.61 -16.76 -10.06
C THR A 183 5.08 -15.96 -11.24
N THR A 184 3.77 -16.01 -11.46
CA THR A 184 3.06 -15.22 -12.48
C THR A 184 2.09 -14.20 -11.85
N TYR A 185 2.20 -13.96 -10.55
CA TYR A 185 1.39 -12.97 -9.86
C TYR A 185 1.80 -11.54 -10.26
N LEU A 186 0.91 -10.79 -10.90
CA LEU A 186 1.17 -9.44 -11.39
C LEU A 186 1.61 -8.50 -10.27
N GLY A 187 1.10 -8.72 -9.06
CA GLY A 187 1.49 -7.95 -7.88
C GLY A 187 2.99 -8.02 -7.55
N GLU A 188 3.74 -9.02 -8.03
CA GLU A 188 5.20 -9.05 -7.91
C GLU A 188 5.87 -7.96 -8.78
N GLY A 189 5.32 -7.67 -9.95
CA GLY A 189 5.78 -6.58 -10.81
C GLY A 189 5.48 -5.22 -10.18
N LYS A 190 4.22 -5.00 -9.77
CA LYS A 190 3.81 -3.76 -9.07
C LYS A 190 4.65 -3.50 -7.82
N LYS A 191 4.79 -4.51 -6.94
CA LYS A 191 5.53 -4.34 -5.68
C LYS A 191 7.05 -4.35 -5.87
N GLY A 192 7.57 -4.89 -6.97
CA GLY A 192 8.95 -4.69 -7.37
C GLY A 192 9.28 -3.21 -7.62
N VAL A 193 8.43 -2.52 -8.40
CA VAL A 193 8.54 -1.06 -8.60
C VAL A 193 8.44 -0.32 -7.27
N PHE A 194 7.50 -0.70 -6.41
CA PHE A 194 7.31 -0.13 -5.08
C PHE A 194 8.57 -0.24 -4.19
N GLN A 195 9.20 -1.42 -4.16
CA GLN A 195 10.45 -1.65 -3.43
C GLN A 195 11.62 -0.84 -4.00
N PHE A 196 11.70 -0.73 -5.33
CA PHE A 196 12.74 0.08 -5.97
C PHE A 196 12.53 1.57 -5.77
N GLU A 197 11.29 2.08 -5.78
CA GLU A 197 10.99 3.46 -5.42
C GLU A 197 11.41 3.76 -3.97
N SER A 198 11.14 2.84 -3.04
CA SER A 198 11.56 2.95 -1.63
C SER A 198 13.06 3.15 -1.47
N TRP A 199 13.86 2.40 -2.25
CA TRP A 199 15.32 2.55 -2.26
C TRP A 199 15.78 3.80 -3.02
N ARG A 200 15.29 4.00 -4.25
CA ARG A 200 15.72 5.09 -5.14
C ARG A 200 15.49 6.44 -4.49
N VAL A 201 14.27 6.69 -4.01
CA VAL A 201 13.86 8.01 -3.51
C VAL A 201 14.68 8.41 -2.27
N LYS A 202 14.93 7.46 -1.38
CA LYS A 202 15.69 7.66 -0.14
C LYS A 202 17.19 7.76 -0.40
N THR A 203 17.75 6.77 -1.10
CA THR A 203 19.21 6.55 -1.13
C THR A 203 19.88 7.15 -2.35
N ILE A 204 19.27 7.00 -3.52
CA ILE A 204 19.87 7.40 -4.81
C ILE A 204 19.58 8.87 -5.08
N ASP A 205 18.29 9.21 -5.15
CA ASP A 205 17.85 10.56 -5.51
C ASP A 205 17.83 11.51 -4.32
N LYS A 206 17.69 10.96 -3.09
CA LYS A 206 17.64 11.72 -1.83
C LYS A 206 16.58 12.82 -1.82
N LEU A 207 15.45 12.56 -2.49
CA LEU A 207 14.35 13.52 -2.66
C LEU A 207 13.32 13.48 -1.52
N GLY A 208 13.32 12.41 -0.73
CA GLY A 208 12.35 12.21 0.34
C GLY A 208 12.31 10.74 0.76
N ILE A 209 11.10 10.26 1.08
CA ILE A 209 10.85 8.84 1.35
C ILE A 209 9.66 8.37 0.54
N PHE A 210 9.68 7.10 0.13
CA PHE A 210 8.49 6.45 -0.39
C PHE A 210 7.66 5.90 0.77
N LEU A 211 6.35 6.08 0.72
CA LEU A 211 5.42 5.58 1.73
C LEU A 211 4.39 4.64 1.09
N HIS A 212 4.02 3.57 1.81
CA HIS A 212 2.77 2.82 1.58
C HIS A 212 1.56 3.66 1.97
N CYS A 213 1.36 4.74 1.23
CA CYS A 213 0.43 5.79 1.49
C CYS A 213 -0.19 6.25 0.16
N GLY A 214 -1.48 6.00 -0.01
CA GLY A 214 -2.27 6.68 -1.03
C GLY A 214 -2.57 8.11 -0.60
N ALA A 215 -3.00 8.97 -1.52
CA ALA A 215 -3.36 10.34 -1.18
C ALA A 215 -4.59 10.83 -1.93
N ARG A 216 -5.25 11.80 -1.30
CA ARG A 216 -6.41 12.51 -1.83
C ARG A 216 -6.22 14.01 -1.69
N LYS A 217 -6.90 14.75 -2.56
CA LYS A 217 -6.96 16.20 -2.60
C LYS A 217 -8.42 16.61 -2.56
N ASP A 218 -8.77 17.48 -1.64
CA ASP A 218 -10.13 17.98 -1.45
C ASP A 218 -10.15 19.50 -1.52
N TYR A 219 -11.05 20.07 -2.32
CA TYR A 219 -11.37 21.50 -2.26
C TYR A 219 -12.66 21.68 -1.47
N LEU A 220 -12.57 22.24 -0.28
CA LEU A 220 -13.68 22.31 0.68
C LEU A 220 -13.90 23.74 1.15
N TRP A 221 -15.16 24.10 1.43
CA TRP A 221 -15.48 25.36 2.10
C TRP A 221 -15.07 25.29 3.57
N ILE A 222 -14.15 26.13 4.00
CA ILE A 222 -13.63 26.19 5.36
C ILE A 222 -13.84 27.61 5.89
N TYR A 223 -14.39 27.74 7.09
CA TYR A 223 -14.51 29.04 7.73
C TYR A 223 -13.11 29.55 8.09
N ASP A 224 -12.73 30.65 7.47
CA ASP A 224 -11.45 31.28 7.68
C ASP A 224 -11.60 32.37 8.76
N LEU A 225 -10.76 32.31 9.79
CA LEU A 225 -10.84 33.22 10.93
C LEU A 225 -10.28 34.61 10.62
N GLU A 226 -9.40 34.74 9.61
CA GLU A 226 -8.81 36.02 9.23
C GLU A 226 -9.76 36.83 8.36
N THR A 227 -10.49 36.15 7.47
CA THR A 227 -11.47 36.77 6.57
C THR A 227 -12.91 36.75 7.09
N GLU A 228 -13.14 36.06 8.21
CA GLU A 228 -14.45 35.87 8.88
C GLU A 228 -15.54 35.27 7.98
N ARG A 229 -15.16 34.52 6.93
CA ARG A 229 -16.09 33.89 5.98
C ARG A 229 -15.59 32.53 5.49
N PRO A 230 -16.48 31.68 4.91
CA PRO A 230 -16.05 30.46 4.26
C PRO A 230 -15.24 30.75 2.99
N GLU A 231 -14.05 30.15 2.90
CA GLU A 231 -13.21 30.17 1.69
C GLU A 231 -13.00 28.76 1.17
N LEU A 232 -12.92 28.62 -0.15
CA LEU A 232 -12.67 27.33 -0.79
C LEU A 232 -11.18 27.06 -0.71
N GLN A 233 -10.79 26.09 0.10
CA GLN A 233 -9.38 25.76 0.36
C GLN A 233 -9.07 24.34 -0.10
N GLU A 234 -7.88 24.17 -0.69
CA GLU A 234 -7.32 22.85 -0.99
C GLU A 234 -6.77 22.20 0.29
N ARG A 235 -7.09 20.92 0.50
CA ARG A 235 -6.52 20.06 1.54
C ARG A 235 -6.02 18.76 0.96
N VAL A 236 -4.76 18.43 1.21
CA VAL A 236 -4.14 17.18 0.73
C VAL A 236 -3.90 16.25 1.91
N THR A 237 -4.39 15.01 1.79
CA THR A 237 -4.33 14.00 2.84
C THR A 237 -3.72 12.71 2.32
N GLY A 238 -2.61 12.30 2.93
CA GLY A 238 -2.06 10.96 2.81
C GLY A 238 -2.80 9.99 3.73
N VAL A 239 -3.05 8.77 3.26
CA VAL A 239 -3.67 7.69 4.03
C VAL A 239 -2.80 6.44 3.94
N SER A 240 -2.25 6.01 5.08
CA SER A 240 -1.43 4.81 5.21
C SER A 240 -2.10 3.78 6.13
N GLY A 241 -1.75 2.50 6.00
CA GLY A 241 -2.47 1.40 6.62
C GLY A 241 -2.06 0.06 6.04
N LEU A 242 -2.24 -1.03 6.78
CA LEU A 242 -2.05 -2.37 6.23
C LEU A 242 -3.13 -2.72 5.19
N THR A 243 -2.97 -3.85 4.50
CA THR A 243 -4.00 -4.38 3.60
C THR A 243 -5.33 -4.54 4.34
N ALA A 244 -6.43 -4.22 3.66
CA ALA A 244 -7.79 -4.25 4.18
C ALA A 244 -8.09 -3.37 5.42
N THR A 245 -7.23 -2.44 5.81
CA THR A 245 -7.54 -1.44 6.85
C THR A 245 -8.48 -0.31 6.37
N GLY A 246 -8.91 -0.34 5.11
CA GLY A 246 -9.85 0.64 4.55
C GLY A 246 -9.19 1.83 3.82
N LYS A 247 -7.91 1.72 3.42
CA LYS A 247 -7.20 2.75 2.63
C LYS A 247 -7.95 3.12 1.34
N THR A 248 -8.12 2.17 0.42
CA THR A 248 -8.83 2.36 -0.85
C THR A 248 -10.25 2.87 -0.63
N THR A 249 -10.98 2.32 0.35
CA THR A 249 -12.32 2.80 0.69
C THR A 249 -12.30 4.25 1.17
N THR A 250 -11.29 4.69 1.91
CA THR A 250 -11.15 6.08 2.38
C THR A 250 -10.78 7.02 1.24
N LEU A 251 -9.95 6.57 0.30
CA LEU A 251 -9.50 7.35 -0.85
C LEU A 251 -10.59 7.48 -1.93
N CYS A 252 -11.35 6.41 -2.18
CA CYS A 252 -12.41 6.33 -3.18
C CYS A 252 -13.80 6.72 -2.65
N ARG A 253 -13.87 7.68 -1.71
CA ARG A 253 -15.14 8.23 -1.20
C ARG A 253 -15.12 9.76 -1.22
N LYS A 254 -16.20 10.34 -1.74
CA LYS A 254 -16.40 11.78 -1.81
C LYS A 254 -16.64 12.37 -0.42
N LEU A 255 -15.84 13.36 -0.02
CA LEU A 255 -16.06 14.16 1.20
C LEU A 255 -16.72 15.51 0.88
N ALA A 256 -16.55 16.00 -0.34
CA ALA A 256 -17.24 17.16 -0.89
C ALA A 256 -18.77 16.97 -0.92
N LYS A 257 -19.51 17.91 -0.33
CA LYS A 257 -20.98 17.86 -0.23
C LYS A 257 -21.66 19.14 -0.73
N LEU A 258 -20.94 20.27 -0.78
CA LEU A 258 -21.48 21.56 -1.18
C LEU A 258 -21.14 21.91 -2.64
N PRO A 259 -21.89 22.82 -3.29
CA PRO A 259 -21.51 23.34 -4.60
C PRO A 259 -20.08 23.87 -4.61
N ARG A 260 -19.38 23.67 -5.75
CA ARG A 260 -17.96 24.02 -5.98
C ARG A 260 -16.94 23.20 -5.19
N GLU A 261 -17.34 22.38 -4.23
CA GLU A 261 -16.42 21.44 -3.59
C GLU A 261 -16.10 20.26 -4.50
N SER A 262 -14.88 19.75 -4.41
CA SER A 262 -14.43 18.55 -5.11
C SER A 262 -13.58 17.66 -4.21
N SER A 263 -13.57 16.37 -4.52
CA SER A 263 -12.73 15.35 -3.89
C SER A 263 -12.07 14.56 -5.00
N GLU A 264 -10.75 14.41 -4.94
CA GLU A 264 -9.97 13.71 -5.95
C GLU A 264 -8.97 12.75 -5.28
N MET A 265 -8.82 11.55 -5.80
CA MET A 265 -7.78 10.59 -5.41
C MET A 265 -6.55 10.81 -6.28
N LEU A 266 -5.43 11.19 -5.66
CA LEU A 266 -4.14 11.31 -6.32
C LEU A 266 -3.53 9.93 -6.57
N GLY A 267 -3.52 9.06 -5.57
CA GLY A 267 -3.03 7.69 -5.66
C GLY A 267 -3.68 6.78 -4.62
N ASP A 268 -3.74 5.47 -4.90
CA ASP A 268 -4.39 4.49 -4.03
C ASP A 268 -3.43 3.81 -3.05
N ASP A 269 -2.25 3.39 -3.53
CA ASP A 269 -1.43 2.43 -2.80
C ASP A 269 -0.08 2.98 -2.33
N GLY A 270 0.62 3.81 -3.10
CA GLY A 270 1.92 4.31 -2.70
C GLY A 270 2.31 5.62 -3.37
N GLY A 271 3.26 6.31 -2.77
CA GLY A 271 3.80 7.53 -3.33
C GLY A 271 4.99 8.07 -2.54
N THR A 272 5.71 8.96 -3.19
CA THR A 272 6.85 9.69 -2.64
C THR A 272 6.35 10.87 -1.83
N LEU A 273 6.74 10.94 -0.55
CA LEU A 273 6.66 12.14 0.27
C LEU A 273 8.00 12.87 0.18
N GLY A 274 8.01 14.01 -0.51
CA GLY A 274 9.20 14.82 -0.73
C GLY A 274 9.70 15.52 0.54
N CYS A 275 10.98 15.87 0.56
CA CYS A 275 11.60 16.65 1.63
C CYS A 275 10.96 18.04 1.84
N ASP A 276 10.34 18.58 0.78
CA ASP A 276 9.57 19.82 0.75
C ASP A 276 8.09 19.64 1.16
N GLY A 277 7.68 18.41 1.49
CA GLY A 277 6.30 18.08 1.85
C GLY A 277 5.39 17.79 0.64
N SER A 278 5.93 17.78 -0.58
CA SER A 278 5.19 17.37 -1.78
C SER A 278 4.82 15.88 -1.75
N TYR A 279 3.82 15.50 -2.53
CA TYR A 279 3.43 14.10 -2.73
C TYR A 279 3.36 13.75 -4.21
N THR A 280 3.88 12.58 -4.59
CA THR A 280 3.78 12.05 -5.96
C THR A 280 3.44 10.56 -5.93
N ALA A 281 2.27 10.18 -6.45
CA ALA A 281 1.91 8.78 -6.66
C ALA A 281 2.62 8.17 -7.88
N PHE A 282 2.69 6.84 -7.94
CA PHE A 282 3.47 6.11 -8.96
C PHE A 282 2.64 5.39 -10.04
N GLU A 283 1.32 5.26 -9.86
CA GLU A 283 0.41 4.51 -10.76
C GLU A 283 -0.46 5.47 -11.59
N MET A 284 -0.06 5.76 -12.83
CA MET A 284 -0.79 6.68 -13.72
C MET A 284 -1.89 5.99 -14.53
N GLY A 285 -1.74 4.71 -14.89
CA GLY A 285 -2.71 4.04 -15.76
C GLY A 285 -3.97 3.58 -15.04
N GLY A 286 -3.80 2.94 -13.88
CA GLY A 286 -4.89 2.33 -13.15
C GLY A 286 -4.60 2.17 -11.67
N VAL A 287 -5.52 1.51 -10.97
CA VAL A 287 -5.36 1.12 -9.57
C VAL A 287 -5.58 -0.39 -9.43
N TYR A 288 -4.76 -1.03 -8.60
CA TYR A 288 -4.78 -2.48 -8.40
C TYR A 288 -5.59 -2.87 -7.18
N ILE A 289 -6.90 -2.98 -7.36
CA ILE A 289 -7.88 -3.16 -6.29
C ILE A 289 -8.08 -4.63 -5.92
N LYS A 290 -8.55 -4.85 -4.69
CA LYS A 290 -9.10 -6.14 -4.27
C LYS A 290 -10.56 -6.24 -4.68
N THR A 291 -10.99 -7.41 -5.17
CA THR A 291 -12.35 -7.62 -5.68
C THR A 291 -13.22 -8.47 -4.76
N GLU A 292 -12.67 -9.12 -3.73
CA GLU A 292 -13.44 -9.87 -2.75
C GLU A 292 -14.54 -9.02 -2.12
N GLY A 293 -15.79 -9.47 -2.20
CA GLY A 293 -16.94 -8.78 -1.62
C GLY A 293 -17.26 -7.44 -2.29
N LEU A 294 -16.78 -7.21 -3.51
CA LEU A 294 -17.14 -6.04 -4.29
C LEU A 294 -18.61 -6.15 -4.74
N ASP A 295 -19.42 -5.21 -4.26
CA ASP A 295 -20.87 -5.20 -4.46
C ASP A 295 -21.40 -3.75 -4.60
N GLU A 296 -22.73 -3.61 -4.63
CA GLU A 296 -23.43 -2.35 -4.82
C GLU A 296 -23.18 -1.32 -3.70
N SER A 297 -22.61 -1.73 -2.56
CA SER A 297 -22.21 -0.80 -1.49
C SER A 297 -21.00 0.06 -1.91
N GLN A 298 -20.24 -0.36 -2.92
CA GLN A 298 -19.06 0.32 -3.47
C GLN A 298 -19.28 0.65 -4.97
N PRO A 299 -20.31 1.45 -5.32
CA PRO A 299 -20.83 1.54 -6.68
C PRO A 299 -19.80 2.07 -7.70
N GLU A 300 -18.91 2.97 -7.29
CA GLU A 300 -17.90 3.54 -8.17
C GLU A 300 -16.82 2.51 -8.55
N ILE A 301 -16.34 1.76 -7.57
CA ILE A 301 -15.34 0.71 -7.76
C ILE A 301 -15.96 -0.46 -8.54
N LEU A 302 -17.20 -0.85 -8.20
CA LEU A 302 -17.93 -1.91 -8.90
C LEU A 302 -18.12 -1.57 -10.39
N ARG A 303 -18.59 -0.34 -10.69
CA ARG A 303 -18.76 0.12 -12.07
C ARG A 303 -17.45 0.10 -12.85
N ALA A 304 -16.36 0.55 -12.23
CA ALA A 304 -15.04 0.53 -12.87
C ALA A 304 -14.53 -0.91 -13.08
N ALA A 305 -14.74 -1.82 -12.13
CA ALA A 305 -14.37 -3.23 -12.26
C ALA A 305 -15.15 -3.96 -13.37
N LEU A 306 -16.36 -3.50 -13.69
CA LEU A 306 -17.20 -4.00 -14.79
C LEU A 306 -16.97 -3.27 -16.12
N ALA A 307 -15.89 -2.51 -16.26
CA ALA A 307 -15.50 -1.91 -17.54
C ALA A 307 -14.80 -2.91 -18.47
N SER A 308 -14.93 -2.70 -19.79
CA SER A 308 -14.40 -3.58 -20.85
C SER A 308 -12.87 -3.60 -20.95
N ASP A 309 -12.20 -2.62 -20.35
CA ASP A 309 -10.75 -2.45 -20.33
C ASP A 309 -10.10 -2.94 -19.03
N THR A 310 -10.90 -3.36 -18.05
CA THR A 310 -10.40 -3.95 -16.80
C THR A 310 -9.60 -5.23 -17.06
N PHE A 311 -8.53 -5.41 -16.29
CA PHE A 311 -7.85 -6.69 -16.17
C PHE A 311 -8.24 -7.33 -14.83
N LEU A 312 -8.63 -8.60 -14.84
CA LEU A 312 -9.07 -9.37 -13.68
C LEU A 312 -8.07 -10.49 -13.42
N GLU A 313 -7.53 -10.55 -12.20
CA GLU A 313 -6.58 -11.59 -11.79
C GLU A 313 -7.21 -12.46 -10.69
N ASN A 314 -7.25 -13.77 -10.92
CA ASN A 314 -7.81 -14.78 -10.00
C ASN A 314 -9.29 -14.57 -9.62
N VAL A 315 -10.04 -13.80 -10.42
CA VAL A 315 -11.48 -13.58 -10.21
C VAL A 315 -12.26 -14.76 -10.78
N ALA A 316 -13.28 -15.22 -10.06
CA ALA A 316 -14.20 -16.23 -10.56
C ALA A 316 -15.04 -15.66 -11.71
N ILE A 317 -15.20 -16.45 -12.79
CA ILE A 317 -15.98 -16.07 -13.96
C ILE A 317 -17.16 -17.04 -14.08
N SER A 318 -18.38 -16.51 -14.17
CA SER A 318 -19.60 -17.30 -14.35
C SER A 318 -19.55 -18.11 -15.65
N ARG A 319 -20.14 -19.32 -15.70
CA ARG A 319 -20.19 -20.15 -16.92
C ARG A 319 -21.01 -19.53 -18.06
N TYR A 320 -22.07 -18.81 -17.70
CA TYR A 320 -22.88 -18.00 -18.61
C TYR A 320 -23.44 -16.84 -17.78
N PRO A 321 -23.30 -15.57 -18.20
CA PRO A 321 -22.80 -15.10 -19.49
C PRO A 321 -21.31 -14.69 -19.45
N TYR A 322 -20.40 -15.45 -18.83
CA TYR A 322 -18.97 -15.09 -18.73
C TYR A 322 -18.72 -13.72 -18.08
N MET A 323 -19.39 -13.47 -16.97
CA MET A 323 -19.24 -12.27 -16.15
C MET A 323 -18.38 -12.53 -14.91
N PRO A 324 -17.69 -11.51 -14.38
CA PRO A 324 -17.01 -11.61 -13.09
C PRO A 324 -18.00 -11.85 -11.97
N ASP A 325 -17.73 -12.84 -11.13
CA ASP A 325 -18.43 -13.08 -9.87
C ASP A 325 -17.51 -12.70 -8.71
N PHE A 326 -17.75 -11.52 -8.13
CA PHE A 326 -16.96 -10.99 -7.03
C PHE A 326 -17.32 -11.57 -5.66
N LYS A 327 -18.42 -12.35 -5.58
CA LYS A 327 -18.86 -13.04 -4.37
C LYS A 327 -18.24 -14.43 -4.26
N ASP A 328 -17.91 -15.05 -5.39
CA ASP A 328 -17.23 -16.34 -5.43
C ASP A 328 -15.72 -16.20 -5.14
N THR A 329 -15.34 -16.56 -3.92
CA THR A 329 -13.94 -16.62 -3.44
C THR A 329 -13.38 -18.05 -3.48
N GLY A 330 -14.02 -18.98 -4.19
CA GLY A 330 -13.64 -20.39 -4.23
C GLY A 330 -12.22 -20.64 -4.76
N LYS A 331 -11.72 -19.76 -5.63
CA LYS A 331 -10.31 -19.75 -6.06
C LYS A 331 -9.39 -19.17 -4.97
N THR A 332 -9.71 -17.96 -4.54
CA THR A 332 -8.92 -17.20 -3.56
C THR A 332 -9.73 -16.04 -2.98
N GLY A 333 -9.46 -15.68 -1.73
CA GLY A 333 -9.89 -14.40 -1.17
C GLY A 333 -9.10 -13.21 -1.69
N ASN A 334 -8.04 -13.42 -2.47
CA ASN A 334 -7.18 -12.36 -3.01
C ASN A 334 -7.42 -12.11 -4.52
N GLY A 335 -8.68 -12.19 -4.97
CA GLY A 335 -9.05 -11.73 -6.31
C GLY A 335 -8.71 -10.24 -6.50
N ARG A 336 -8.18 -9.89 -7.68
CA ARG A 336 -7.72 -8.54 -7.99
C ARG A 336 -8.26 -8.03 -9.32
N ALA A 337 -8.32 -6.70 -9.44
CA ALA A 337 -8.60 -6.04 -10.69
C ALA A 337 -7.70 -4.82 -10.88
N ILE A 338 -7.26 -4.59 -12.11
CA ILE A 338 -6.66 -3.33 -12.54
C ILE A 338 -7.75 -2.56 -13.26
N ILE A 339 -8.22 -1.51 -12.61
CA ILE A 339 -9.21 -0.59 -13.18
C ILE A 339 -8.50 0.70 -13.59
N ARG A 340 -8.82 1.20 -14.78
CA ARG A 340 -8.24 2.45 -15.27
C ARG A 340 -8.72 3.63 -14.42
N ARG A 341 -7.83 4.61 -14.23
CA ARG A 341 -8.16 5.82 -13.48
C ARG A 341 -9.31 6.60 -14.12
N ASP A 342 -9.37 6.66 -15.44
CA ASP A 342 -10.44 7.34 -16.18
C ASP A 342 -11.86 6.76 -15.96
N LYS A 343 -11.98 5.54 -15.40
CA LYS A 343 -13.27 4.94 -15.00
C LYS A 343 -13.70 5.30 -13.59
N LEU A 344 -12.77 5.78 -12.77
CA LEU A 344 -13.01 6.27 -11.42
C LEU A 344 -13.29 7.77 -11.49
N GLY A 345 -14.52 8.17 -11.17
CA GLY A 345 -14.92 9.58 -11.23
C GLY A 345 -14.18 10.45 -10.21
N LEU A 346 -13.70 9.85 -9.12
CA LEU A 346 -12.85 10.49 -8.12
C LEU A 346 -11.37 10.50 -8.48
N ALA A 347 -10.88 9.77 -9.49
CA ALA A 347 -9.46 9.80 -9.78
C ALA A 347 -9.03 11.18 -10.32
N SER A 348 -8.02 11.76 -9.69
CA SER A 348 -7.38 12.98 -10.18
C SER A 348 -6.75 12.73 -11.56
N LYS A 349 -6.76 13.75 -12.43
CA LYS A 349 -6.02 13.76 -13.69
C LYS A 349 -4.50 13.82 -13.50
N GLY A 350 -4.03 14.25 -12.33
CA GLY A 350 -2.62 14.29 -11.96
C GLY A 350 -2.32 13.42 -10.73
N LEU A 351 -1.04 13.08 -10.56
CA LEU A 351 -0.54 12.26 -9.45
C LEU A 351 0.19 13.07 -8.37
N ARG A 352 0.31 14.38 -8.55
CA ARG A 352 1.13 15.26 -7.73
C ARG A 352 0.30 16.22 -6.89
N ALA A 353 0.83 16.53 -5.72
CA ALA A 353 0.42 17.63 -4.88
C ALA A 353 1.66 18.34 -4.34
N ASP A 354 1.62 19.67 -4.30
CA ASP A 354 2.77 20.48 -3.89
C ASP A 354 3.02 20.39 -2.38
N LYS A 355 1.98 20.13 -1.59
CA LYS A 355 2.07 20.03 -0.14
C LYS A 355 1.03 19.08 0.42
N VAL A 356 1.47 18.17 1.30
CA VAL A 356 0.60 17.36 2.16
C VAL A 356 0.27 18.13 3.42
N ASP A 357 -1.02 18.28 3.75
CA ASP A 357 -1.46 18.90 5.00
C ASP A 357 -1.61 17.88 6.13
N TYR A 358 -2.05 16.67 5.77
CA TYR A 358 -2.49 15.65 6.70
C TYR A 358 -1.93 14.26 6.34
N ILE A 359 -1.57 13.48 7.37
CA ILE A 359 -1.34 12.03 7.23
C ILE A 359 -2.25 11.30 8.22
N ILE A 360 -3.08 10.40 7.72
CA ILE A 360 -3.94 9.53 8.52
C ILE A 360 -3.39 8.10 8.46
N MET A 361 -3.04 7.57 9.62
CA MET A 361 -2.56 6.20 9.81
C MET A 361 -3.73 5.32 10.23
N LEU A 362 -4.11 4.36 9.40
CA LEU A 362 -5.20 3.44 9.69
C LEU A 362 -4.70 2.26 10.53
N THR A 363 -5.41 1.97 11.60
CA THR A 363 -5.18 0.82 12.47
C THR A 363 -6.49 0.10 12.75
N ARG A 364 -6.39 -1.16 13.17
CA ARG A 364 -7.48 -1.90 13.80
C ARG A 364 -7.03 -2.27 15.21
N ASN A 365 -7.58 -1.61 16.22
CA ASN A 365 -7.24 -1.85 17.61
C ASN A 365 -8.43 -1.48 18.52
N PRO A 366 -9.06 -2.44 19.22
CA PRO A 366 -10.19 -2.19 20.12
C PRO A 366 -9.90 -1.19 21.25
N LEU A 367 -8.61 -1.04 21.63
CA LEU A 367 -8.16 -0.09 22.63
C LEU A 367 -8.09 1.35 22.10
N ALA A 368 -7.98 1.53 20.78
CA ALA A 368 -7.80 2.85 20.17
C ALA A 368 -9.13 3.57 19.93
N ASN A 369 -9.13 4.89 20.12
CA ASN A 369 -10.24 5.76 19.73
C ASN A 369 -10.46 5.71 18.22
N VAL A 370 -11.65 6.14 17.77
CA VAL A 370 -11.97 6.25 16.33
C VAL A 370 -10.93 7.10 15.61
N ILE A 371 -10.50 8.18 16.23
CA ILE A 371 -9.44 9.02 15.72
C ILE A 371 -8.68 9.67 16.87
N SER A 372 -7.38 9.82 16.73
CA SER A 372 -6.54 10.51 17.71
C SER A 372 -5.55 11.43 17.01
N ARG A 373 -5.28 12.59 17.60
CA ARG A 373 -4.28 13.53 17.10
C ARG A 373 -2.90 13.14 17.61
N LEU A 374 -1.91 13.15 16.72
CA LEU A 374 -0.53 12.83 17.03
C LEU A 374 0.36 14.06 16.94
N THR A 375 1.32 14.18 17.85
CA THR A 375 2.49 15.05 17.62
C THR A 375 3.40 14.43 16.55
N PRO A 376 4.35 15.18 15.97
CA PRO A 376 5.33 14.61 15.05
C PRO A 376 6.11 13.42 15.65
N GLU A 377 6.49 13.53 16.93
CA GLU A 377 7.15 12.45 17.67
C GLU A 377 6.27 11.21 17.78
N GLN A 378 4.99 11.38 18.15
CA GLN A 378 4.02 10.28 18.27
C GLN A 378 3.73 9.64 16.90
N ALA A 379 3.66 10.44 15.84
CA ALA A 379 3.47 9.94 14.47
C ALA A 379 4.66 9.08 14.03
N THR A 380 5.89 9.51 14.31
CA THR A 380 7.09 8.71 14.04
C THR A 380 7.07 7.40 14.80
N MET A 381 6.76 7.43 16.11
CA MET A 381 6.62 6.19 16.89
C MET A 381 5.51 5.28 16.38
N GLN A 382 4.38 5.84 15.95
CA GLN A 382 3.28 5.05 15.41
C GLN A 382 3.66 4.33 14.12
N PHE A 383 4.43 4.96 13.24
CA PHE A 383 4.97 4.28 12.07
C PHE A 383 6.08 3.28 12.42
N ILE A 384 6.95 3.56 13.41
CA ILE A 384 7.91 2.56 13.89
C ILE A 384 7.18 1.30 14.37
N TYR A 385 6.14 1.46 15.20
CA TYR A 385 5.35 0.35 15.70
C TYR A 385 4.51 -0.34 14.62
N GLY A 386 3.88 0.44 13.73
CA GLY A 386 3.06 -0.05 12.63
C GLY A 386 2.00 -1.06 13.06
N GLU A 387 1.27 -0.69 14.11
CA GLU A 387 0.37 -1.57 14.87
C GLU A 387 -1.01 -1.70 14.23
N SER A 388 -1.47 -2.93 14.02
CA SER A 388 -2.84 -3.25 13.60
C SER A 388 -3.16 -4.73 13.85
N ILE A 389 -4.44 -5.07 13.85
CA ILE A 389 -4.89 -6.47 13.74
C ILE A 389 -4.83 -6.92 12.27
N GLU A 390 -4.30 -8.12 12.04
CA GLU A 390 -4.24 -8.77 10.72
C GLU A 390 -5.64 -9.12 10.23
N SER A 391 -5.87 -8.88 8.95
CA SER A 391 -7.16 -9.15 8.32
C SER A 391 -7.12 -10.46 7.55
N THR A 392 -8.29 -11.07 7.34
CA THR A 392 -8.44 -12.19 6.40
C THR A 392 -7.91 -11.86 5.01
N GLY A 393 -7.95 -10.58 4.61
CA GLY A 393 -7.44 -10.12 3.33
C GLY A 393 -5.94 -9.87 3.25
N GLY A 394 -5.21 -9.94 4.36
CA GLY A 394 -3.74 -9.87 4.41
C GLY A 394 -3.13 -11.26 4.49
N ASN A 395 -3.37 -11.96 5.60
CA ASN A 395 -3.05 -13.38 5.78
C ASN A 395 -4.21 -14.09 6.49
N PRO A 396 -4.98 -14.95 5.80
CA PRO A 396 -6.08 -15.69 6.40
C PRO A 396 -5.71 -16.49 7.65
N ASP A 397 -4.50 -17.07 7.68
CA ASP A 397 -4.05 -17.95 8.79
C ASP A 397 -3.70 -17.17 10.07
N GLU A 398 -3.44 -15.86 9.94
CA GLU A 398 -3.11 -14.95 11.05
C GLU A 398 -4.25 -13.99 11.39
N ALA A 399 -5.41 -14.11 10.74
CA ALA A 399 -6.51 -13.17 10.89
C ALA A 399 -6.97 -13.05 12.36
N GLY A 400 -7.11 -11.82 12.84
CA GLY A 400 -7.45 -11.54 14.25
C GLY A 400 -6.24 -11.40 15.18
N ASN A 401 -5.04 -11.82 14.76
CA ASN A 401 -3.84 -11.61 15.55
C ASN A 401 -3.30 -10.19 15.41
N PHE A 402 -2.76 -9.67 16.51
CA PHE A 402 -2.11 -8.38 16.53
C PHE A 402 -0.75 -8.45 15.83
N LYS A 403 -0.46 -7.48 14.96
CA LYS A 403 0.75 -7.44 14.13
C LYS A 403 1.41 -6.06 14.17
N ARG A 404 2.74 -6.06 14.05
CA ARG A 404 3.58 -4.88 13.93
C ARG A 404 4.37 -4.98 12.63
N VAL A 405 4.17 -4.02 11.73
CA VAL A 405 4.90 -3.92 10.47
C VAL A 405 5.46 -2.51 10.37
N PHE A 406 6.78 -2.37 10.44
CA PHE A 406 7.45 -1.08 10.34
C PHE A 406 6.88 -0.26 9.17
N PHE A 407 6.49 0.99 9.45
CA PHE A 407 5.88 1.94 8.52
C PHE A 407 4.57 1.50 7.86
N LEU A 408 3.92 0.46 8.40
CA LEU A 408 2.78 -0.22 7.76
C LEU A 408 3.15 -0.71 6.35
N ASP A 409 4.44 -0.95 6.12
CA ASP A 409 5.05 -1.14 4.82
C ASP A 409 6.10 -2.27 4.89
N PRO A 410 5.79 -3.48 4.41
CA PRO A 410 6.74 -4.60 4.39
C PRO A 410 7.82 -4.45 3.30
N PHE A 411 7.83 -3.36 2.54
CA PHE A 411 8.70 -3.11 1.39
C PHE A 411 9.85 -2.13 1.69
N VAL A 412 9.93 -1.59 2.92
CA VAL A 412 11.02 -0.70 3.33
C VAL A 412 12.34 -1.47 3.41
N THR A 413 13.37 -0.93 2.75
CA THR A 413 14.71 -1.53 2.70
C THR A 413 15.78 -0.65 3.36
N GLY A 414 16.82 -1.30 3.87
CA GLY A 414 17.96 -0.66 4.53
C GLY A 414 17.62 -0.14 5.92
N ASP A 415 18.36 0.88 6.37
CA ASP A 415 18.27 1.37 7.75
C ASP A 415 16.88 1.93 8.08
N ARG A 416 16.24 1.29 9.07
CA ARG A 416 14.89 1.60 9.54
C ARG A 416 14.87 2.80 10.49
N LEU A 417 15.93 3.00 11.28
CA LEU A 417 16.03 4.20 12.13
C LEU A 417 16.26 5.44 11.26
N GLU A 418 17.14 5.35 10.26
CA GLU A 418 17.35 6.43 9.27
C GLU A 418 16.04 6.80 8.58
N HIS A 419 15.29 5.80 8.08
CA HIS A 419 13.99 6.02 7.44
C HIS A 419 13.00 6.73 8.39
N ALA A 420 12.93 6.32 9.66
CA ALA A 420 12.06 6.96 10.64
C ALA A 420 12.46 8.41 10.96
N MET A 421 13.76 8.71 11.00
CA MET A 421 14.26 10.06 11.26
C MET A 421 14.08 10.99 10.06
N LEU A 422 14.18 10.47 8.83
CA LEU A 422 13.80 11.22 7.62
C LEU A 422 12.32 11.58 7.65
N PHE A 423 11.43 10.61 7.92
CA PHE A 423 10.00 10.87 8.08
C PHE A 423 9.73 11.96 9.12
N TYR A 424 10.30 11.83 10.32
CA TYR A 424 10.17 12.81 11.40
C TYR A 424 10.55 14.22 10.94
N SER A 425 11.70 14.34 10.27
CA SER A 425 12.22 15.61 9.78
C SER A 425 11.29 16.25 8.74
N ILE A 426 10.75 15.45 7.81
CA ILE A 426 9.84 15.91 6.77
C ILE A 426 8.53 16.44 7.37
N ILE A 427 7.87 15.65 8.24
CA ILE A 427 6.58 16.08 8.80
C ILE A 427 6.72 17.30 9.70
N LYS A 428 7.80 17.38 10.48
CA LYS A 428 8.05 18.49 11.41
C LYS A 428 8.36 19.77 10.67
N LYS A 429 9.26 19.73 9.69
CA LYS A 429 9.63 20.89 8.86
C LYS A 429 8.43 21.46 8.11
N ASN A 430 7.60 20.59 7.53
CA ASN A 430 6.48 20.99 6.69
C ASN A 430 5.16 21.18 7.46
N ARG A 431 5.18 20.98 8.79
CA ARG A 431 4.03 21.09 9.70
C ARG A 431 2.84 20.20 9.28
N ILE A 432 3.15 19.00 8.80
CA ILE A 432 2.16 18.00 8.38
C ILE A 432 1.47 17.46 9.64
N LYS A 433 0.14 17.51 9.68
CA LYS A 433 -0.64 17.06 10.84
C LYS A 433 -0.95 15.58 10.73
N CYS A 434 -0.59 14.81 11.76
CA CYS A 434 -0.74 13.36 11.76
C CYS A 434 -1.87 12.89 12.69
N TYR A 435 -2.58 11.84 12.27
CA TYR A 435 -3.68 11.23 13.01
C TYR A 435 -3.60 9.71 12.97
N LEU A 436 -3.97 9.07 14.07
CA LEU A 436 -4.21 7.63 14.13
C LEU A 436 -5.72 7.40 14.04
N ALA A 437 -6.20 6.63 13.07
CA ALA A 437 -7.61 6.35 12.88
C ALA A 437 -7.89 4.84 12.99
N ASN A 438 -8.78 4.47 13.92
CA ASN A 438 -9.22 3.10 14.10
C ASN A 438 -10.39 2.81 13.14
N THR A 439 -10.19 1.86 12.24
CA THR A 439 -11.20 1.41 11.25
C THR A 439 -11.69 -0.01 11.53
N GLY A 440 -11.30 -0.58 12.67
CA GLY A 440 -11.72 -1.89 13.13
C GLY A 440 -12.90 -1.79 14.10
N THR A 441 -12.67 -2.25 15.31
CA THR A 441 -13.63 -2.29 16.41
C THR A 441 -13.16 -1.42 17.57
N ILE A 442 -14.06 -1.06 18.48
CA ILE A 442 -13.78 -0.22 19.64
C ILE A 442 -14.44 -0.81 20.89
N GLY A 443 -13.74 -0.74 22.03
CA GLY A 443 -14.30 -1.14 23.33
C GLY A 443 -14.22 -2.62 23.64
N GLU A 444 -14.85 -3.00 24.75
CA GLU A 444 -14.83 -4.35 25.31
C GLU A 444 -15.53 -5.39 24.42
N HIS A 445 -16.66 -5.00 23.81
CA HIS A 445 -17.50 -5.86 22.99
C HIS A 445 -17.22 -5.73 21.49
N ASP A 446 -16.06 -5.19 21.11
CA ASP A 446 -15.64 -5.05 19.72
C ASP A 446 -16.71 -4.36 18.83
N GLU A 447 -17.24 -3.24 19.31
CA GLU A 447 -18.23 -2.47 18.56
C GLU A 447 -17.62 -1.95 17.25
N LYS A 448 -18.26 -2.19 16.11
CA LYS A 448 -17.70 -1.83 14.80
C LYS A 448 -17.62 -0.32 14.61
N VAL A 449 -16.43 0.19 14.31
CA VAL A 449 -16.27 1.57 13.83
C VAL A 449 -16.81 1.65 12.41
N THR A 450 -17.95 2.32 12.24
CA THR A 450 -18.61 2.39 10.94
C THR A 450 -17.87 3.32 9.98
N LEU A 451 -17.94 3.03 8.68
CA LEU A 451 -17.40 3.91 7.63
C LEU A 451 -17.98 5.33 7.72
N ARG A 452 -19.26 5.47 8.11
CA ARG A 452 -19.90 6.76 8.32
C ARG A 452 -19.18 7.56 9.42
N GLN A 453 -18.84 6.91 10.53
CA GLN A 453 -18.13 7.54 11.66
C GLN A 453 -16.73 7.99 11.25
N SER A 454 -15.97 7.14 10.55
CA SER A 454 -14.63 7.48 10.06
C SER A 454 -14.66 8.67 9.08
N LEU A 455 -15.53 8.62 8.05
CA LEU A 455 -15.63 9.69 7.05
C LEU A 455 -16.12 11.01 7.65
N ALA A 456 -17.02 10.97 8.65
CA ALA A 456 -17.44 12.17 9.37
C ALA A 456 -16.26 12.80 10.13
N SER A 457 -15.46 11.98 10.81
CA SER A 457 -14.27 12.43 11.54
C SER A 457 -13.22 13.05 10.61
N TYR A 458 -12.97 12.42 9.46
CA TYR A 458 -12.04 12.95 8.47
C TYR A 458 -12.56 14.28 7.89
N SER A 459 -13.85 14.37 7.56
CA SER A 459 -14.45 15.62 7.08
C SER A 459 -14.30 16.76 8.07
N ASP A 460 -14.48 16.49 9.37
CA ASP A 460 -14.32 17.49 10.43
C ASP A 460 -12.85 17.90 10.61
N ILE A 461 -11.88 17.00 10.42
CA ILE A 461 -10.45 17.36 10.44
C ILE A 461 -10.11 18.31 9.30
N LEU A 462 -10.53 17.97 8.08
CA LEU A 462 -10.22 18.76 6.89
C LEU A 462 -10.85 20.15 6.93
N ARG A 463 -11.99 20.29 7.64
CA ARG A 463 -12.67 21.56 7.86
C ARG A 463 -12.27 22.28 9.16
N VAL A 464 -11.31 21.73 9.92
CA VAL A 464 -10.84 22.30 11.20
C VAL A 464 -11.97 22.42 12.24
N GLN A 465 -12.93 21.50 12.20
CA GLN A 465 -14.10 21.44 13.08
C GLN A 465 -13.95 20.38 14.18
N LEU A 466 -13.01 19.44 14.05
CA LEU A 466 -12.71 18.45 15.08
C LEU A 466 -11.75 19.03 16.15
N ARG A 467 -12.16 19.01 17.42
CA ARG A 467 -11.33 19.46 18.56
C ARG A 467 -10.89 18.28 19.41
N PHE A 468 -9.68 18.38 19.97
CA PHE A 468 -9.04 17.34 20.77
C PHE A 468 -8.75 17.83 22.19
N GLY A 469 -8.84 16.92 23.15
CA GLY A 469 -8.44 17.17 24.54
C GLY A 469 -6.94 17.41 24.67
N THR A 470 -6.56 18.05 25.77
CA THR A 470 -5.15 18.24 26.15
C THR A 470 -4.57 17.03 26.85
N ASP A 471 -5.39 16.26 27.56
CA ASP A 471 -4.94 15.10 28.31
C ASP A 471 -4.87 13.86 27.40
N PRO A 472 -3.80 13.06 27.49
CA PRO A 472 -3.69 11.83 26.74
C PRO A 472 -4.61 10.74 27.32
N ASP A 473 -4.98 9.78 26.47
CA ASP A 473 -5.70 8.57 26.88
C ASP A 473 -4.77 7.48 27.43
N HIS A 474 -5.34 6.30 27.68
CA HIS A 474 -4.64 5.13 28.21
C HIS A 474 -3.59 4.51 27.25
N LEU A 475 -3.50 5.00 26.01
CA LEU A 475 -2.46 4.64 25.03
C LEU A 475 -1.50 5.81 24.74
N GLY A 476 -1.69 6.96 25.40
CA GLY A 476 -0.87 8.17 25.22
C GLY A 476 -1.37 9.14 24.15
N TYR A 477 -2.55 8.92 23.56
CA TYR A 477 -3.04 9.73 22.45
C TYR A 477 -4.08 10.77 22.87
N HIS A 478 -4.15 11.88 22.14
CA HIS A 478 -5.18 12.89 22.36
C HIS A 478 -6.46 12.53 21.59
N HIS A 479 -7.55 12.37 22.32
CA HIS A 479 -8.86 11.97 21.80
C HIS A 479 -9.74 13.19 21.47
N PRO A 480 -10.72 13.03 20.57
CA PRO A 480 -11.66 14.08 20.19
C PRO A 480 -12.60 14.41 21.35
N ILE A 481 -12.89 15.70 21.54
CA ILE A 481 -13.82 16.22 22.56
C ILE A 481 -15.00 16.98 21.96
N LYS A 482 -14.92 17.33 20.66
CA LYS A 482 -16.01 17.96 19.92
C LYS A 482 -15.90 17.60 18.44
N SER A 483 -17.03 17.24 17.86
CA SER A 483 -17.23 17.00 16.42
C SER A 483 -18.58 17.59 16.02
N ASP A 484 -18.67 18.11 14.79
CA ASP A 484 -19.90 18.66 14.23
C ASP A 484 -20.71 17.59 13.46
N ARG A 485 -20.05 16.49 13.04
CA ARG A 485 -20.68 15.45 12.19
C ARG A 485 -20.61 14.03 12.75
N ALA A 486 -19.57 13.71 13.51
CA ALA A 486 -19.37 12.37 14.05
C ALA A 486 -20.11 12.23 15.38
N ASN A 487 -20.64 11.04 15.67
CA ASN A 487 -21.31 10.81 16.95
C ASN A 487 -20.25 10.66 18.06
N MET A 488 -20.21 11.60 19.00
CA MET A 488 -19.21 11.63 20.08
C MET A 488 -19.28 10.42 21.01
N ASP A 489 -20.46 9.81 21.19
CA ASP A 489 -20.66 8.64 22.07
C ASP A 489 -19.92 7.38 21.59
N TYR A 490 -19.49 7.38 20.32
CA TYR A 490 -18.76 6.27 19.69
C TYR A 490 -17.31 6.63 19.33
N MET A 491 -16.83 7.81 19.73
CA MET A 491 -15.48 8.26 19.34
C MET A 491 -14.39 7.77 20.29
N ILE A 492 -14.71 7.58 21.56
CA ILE A 492 -13.74 7.34 22.64
C ILE A 492 -13.84 5.89 23.11
N ALA A 493 -12.71 5.20 23.17
CA ALA A 493 -12.67 3.77 23.49
C ALA A 493 -12.90 3.52 24.99
N TYR A 494 -12.32 4.36 25.83
CA TYR A 494 -12.31 4.17 27.28
C TYR A 494 -13.70 3.96 27.92
N PRO A 495 -14.74 4.79 27.63
CA PRO A 495 -16.09 4.58 28.16
C PRO A 495 -16.76 3.27 27.72
N LYS A 496 -16.25 2.62 26.67
CA LYS A 496 -16.76 1.34 26.13
C LYS A 496 -16.15 0.11 26.80
N PHE A 497 -15.32 0.30 27.82
CA PHE A 497 -14.86 -0.77 28.72
C PHE A 497 -15.61 -0.64 30.04
N PHE A 498 -16.54 -1.57 30.27
CA PHE A 498 -17.35 -1.59 31.49
C PHE A 498 -16.54 -2.20 32.64
N GLU A 499 -15.79 -3.27 32.35
CA GLU A 499 -14.85 -3.87 33.29
C GLU A 499 -13.48 -3.15 33.23
N LYS A 500 -13.22 -2.27 34.21
CA LYS A 500 -11.99 -1.45 34.22
C LYS A 500 -10.73 -2.30 34.42
N GLU A 501 -10.83 -3.37 35.19
CA GLU A 501 -9.76 -4.35 35.41
C GLU A 501 -9.38 -5.07 34.10
N LEU A 502 -10.37 -5.39 33.26
CA LEU A 502 -10.13 -5.98 31.95
C LEU A 502 -9.38 -5.00 31.04
N LEU A 503 -9.77 -3.72 31.02
CA LEU A 503 -9.04 -2.69 30.29
C LEU A 503 -7.57 -2.60 30.78
N ILE A 504 -7.35 -2.50 32.09
CA ILE A 504 -5.99 -2.45 32.65
C ILE A 504 -5.18 -3.66 32.19
N SER A 505 -5.76 -4.85 32.24
CA SER A 505 -5.10 -6.09 31.81
C SER A 505 -4.72 -6.05 30.32
N LYS A 506 -5.67 -5.69 29.45
CA LYS A 506 -5.44 -5.57 28.00
C LYS A 506 -4.37 -4.53 27.67
N VAL A 507 -4.39 -3.36 28.33
CA VAL A 507 -3.39 -2.31 28.13
C VAL A 507 -2.01 -2.75 28.60
N LYS A 508 -1.91 -3.42 29.77
CA LYS A 508 -0.64 -3.97 30.26
C LYS A 508 -0.04 -4.97 29.29
N ASP A 509 -0.85 -5.87 28.75
CA ASP A 509 -0.41 -6.85 27.75
C ASP A 509 0.06 -6.17 26.46
N PHE A 510 -0.71 -5.21 25.97
CA PHE A 510 -0.36 -4.41 24.80
C PHE A 510 0.99 -3.68 24.97
N MET A 511 1.24 -3.09 26.14
CA MET A 511 2.50 -2.42 26.44
C MET A 511 3.68 -3.38 26.52
N LYS A 512 3.52 -4.60 27.06
CA LYS A 512 4.59 -5.62 27.01
C LYS A 512 5.01 -5.90 25.56
N GLY A 513 4.04 -5.99 24.66
CA GLY A 513 4.30 -6.15 23.22
C GLY A 513 5.06 -4.96 22.62
N ARG A 514 4.72 -3.72 22.99
CA ARG A 514 5.45 -2.51 22.56
C ARG A 514 6.88 -2.50 23.05
N GLN A 515 7.08 -2.79 24.34
CA GLN A 515 8.41 -2.84 24.95
C GLN A 515 9.32 -3.85 24.25
N ALA A 516 8.86 -5.10 24.11
CA ALA A 516 9.65 -6.15 23.48
C ALA A 516 9.98 -5.83 22.01
N TYR A 517 9.03 -5.25 21.27
CA TYR A 517 9.27 -4.80 19.89
C TYR A 517 10.31 -3.69 19.84
N LEU A 518 10.20 -2.69 20.71
CA LEU A 518 11.09 -1.53 20.72
C LEU A 518 12.53 -1.94 21.10
N GLU A 519 12.69 -2.80 22.11
CA GLU A 519 14.00 -3.33 22.51
C GLU A 519 14.67 -4.09 21.35
N LYS A 520 13.90 -4.93 20.63
CA LYS A 520 14.39 -5.60 19.42
C LYS A 520 14.77 -4.60 18.33
N PHE A 521 13.93 -3.60 18.08
CA PHE A 521 14.21 -2.56 17.08
C PHE A 521 15.51 -1.81 17.40
N GLU A 522 15.66 -1.31 18.62
CA GLU A 522 16.84 -0.54 19.04
C GLU A 522 18.12 -1.38 19.07
N SER A 523 18.01 -2.67 19.41
CA SER A 523 19.14 -3.61 19.35
C SER A 523 19.68 -3.83 17.92
N THR A 524 18.83 -3.63 16.91
CA THR A 524 19.17 -3.88 15.51
C THR A 524 19.56 -2.60 14.77
N TRP A 525 18.83 -1.50 15.00
CA TRP A 525 18.94 -0.24 14.24
C TRP A 525 19.54 0.92 15.05
N GLY A 526 19.80 0.73 16.34
CA GLY A 526 20.29 1.77 17.24
C GLY A 526 19.19 2.49 18.01
N ALA A 527 19.61 3.30 18.98
CA ALA A 527 18.70 3.96 19.91
C ALA A 527 17.85 5.05 19.23
N ILE A 528 16.55 5.05 19.53
CA ILE A 528 15.66 6.13 19.08
C ILE A 528 15.86 7.33 20.00
N PRO A 529 15.94 8.58 19.50
CA PRO A 529 16.08 9.76 20.34
C PRO A 529 15.01 9.85 21.42
N ASP A 530 15.40 10.19 22.65
CA ASP A 530 14.52 10.10 23.84
C ASP A 530 13.21 10.90 23.71
N HIS A 531 13.23 12.06 23.06
CA HIS A 531 12.02 12.87 22.88
C HIS A 531 11.01 12.22 21.92
N ILE A 532 11.49 11.39 20.98
CA ILE A 532 10.63 10.59 20.09
C ILE A 532 10.22 9.32 20.82
N ARG A 533 11.19 8.58 21.38
CA ARG A 533 11.00 7.30 22.06
C ARG A 533 9.97 7.38 23.18
N ASN A 534 10.02 8.42 23.99
CA ASN A 534 9.14 8.61 25.15
C ASN A 534 7.84 9.36 24.81
N SER A 535 7.57 9.66 23.53
CA SER A 535 6.35 10.39 23.12
C SER A 535 5.07 9.55 23.23
N LEU A 536 5.20 8.22 23.25
CA LEU A 536 4.13 7.27 23.52
C LEU A 536 4.55 6.32 24.65
N PRO A 537 3.61 5.89 25.50
CA PRO A 537 3.89 4.85 26.48
C PRO A 537 4.17 3.54 25.75
N TYR A 538 5.21 2.87 26.24
CA TYR A 538 5.62 1.55 25.79
C TYR A 538 5.83 0.59 26.97
N ARG A 539 5.80 1.11 28.20
CA ARG A 539 5.79 0.32 29.43
C ARG A 539 4.52 0.62 30.22
N HIS A 540 4.07 -0.38 30.97
CA HIS A 540 2.84 -0.26 31.76
C HIS A 540 2.96 0.71 32.96
N ASP A 541 4.16 0.94 33.48
CA ASP A 541 4.45 1.87 34.58
C ASP A 541 4.37 3.35 34.15
N GLN A 542 4.36 3.61 32.84
CA GLN A 542 4.21 4.96 32.28
C GLN A 542 2.75 5.42 32.17
N ILE A 543 1.80 4.51 32.41
CA ILE A 543 0.38 4.79 32.28
C ILE A 543 -0.20 5.05 33.66
N ASP A 544 -0.69 6.28 33.86
CA ASP A 544 -1.44 6.60 35.06
C ASP A 544 -2.87 6.09 34.94
N PHE A 545 -3.18 4.96 35.57
CA PHE A 545 -4.53 4.42 35.65
C PHE A 545 -5.43 5.12 36.69
N SER A 546 -4.96 6.18 37.36
CA SER A 546 -5.73 6.88 38.39
C SER A 546 -7.02 7.52 37.87
N PHE A 547 -7.11 7.84 36.57
CA PHE A 547 -8.34 8.33 35.94
C PHE A 547 -9.51 7.35 36.09
N LEU A 548 -9.23 6.04 36.16
CA LEU A 548 -10.24 5.00 36.40
C LEU A 548 -10.93 5.15 37.76
N LYS A 549 -10.24 5.75 38.74
CA LYS A 549 -10.77 5.99 40.09
C LYS A 549 -11.55 7.30 40.21
N LYS A 550 -11.39 8.23 39.26
CA LYS A 550 -12.10 9.52 39.28
C LYS A 550 -13.55 9.40 38.84
N GLU A 551 -13.87 8.51 37.90
CA GLU A 551 -15.24 8.26 37.46
C GLU A 551 -16.08 7.44 38.45
N SER A 552 -15.45 6.56 39.25
CA SER A 552 -16.17 5.83 40.31
C SER A 552 -16.72 6.75 41.42
N LEU A 553 -16.21 7.98 41.52
CA LEU A 553 -16.67 9.00 42.47
C LEU A 553 -17.66 10.01 41.84
N GLY A 554 -17.88 9.96 40.52
CA GLY A 554 -18.79 10.87 39.80
C GLY A 554 -20.24 10.38 39.69
N TYR A 555 -20.56 9.22 40.28
CA TYR A 555 -21.90 8.62 40.34
C TYR A 555 -22.43 8.45 41.78
N ILE A 556 -21.90 9.22 42.72
CA ILE A 556 -22.49 9.37 44.05
C ILE A 556 -22.82 10.87 44.16
N GLU A 557 -24.10 11.19 43.96
CA GLU A 557 -24.67 12.53 44.17
C GLU A 557 -24.35 13.09 45.56
#